data_AF-A0A552L1A7-F1
#
_entry.id   AF-A0A552L1A7-F1
#
_cell.length_a   1.000
_cell.length_b   1.000
_cell.length_c   1.000
_cell.angle_alpha   90.00
_cell.angle_beta   90.00
_cell.angle_gamma   90.00
#
_symmetry.space_group_name_H-M   'P 1'
#
loop_
_entity.id
_entity.type
_entity.pdbx_description
1 polymer ?
#
loop_
_entity_poly.entity_id
_entity_poly.type
_entity_poly.pdbx_seq_one_letter_code
_entity_poly.pdbx_strand_id
1 'polypeptide(L)' 'MTLREKMREYLENGLQLGWLIDPKSKTVEIYRANQEVEVLHNPTHLSGENILTDFVLDLDDPPHPPSKGGRSK' A
#
# COMPACT_ATOMS: atom_id res chain seq x y z
N MET A 1 5.10 14.51 -16.36
CA MET A 1 4.63 13.23 -15.81
C MET A 1 4.40 13.39 -14.33
N THR A 2 3.13 13.34 -13.95
CA THR A 2 2.64 13.31 -12.58
C THR A 2 2.63 11.87 -12.08
N LEU A 3 2.62 11.70 -10.76
CA LEU A 3 2.65 10.37 -10.15
C LEU A 3 1.41 9.53 -10.51
N ARG A 4 0.24 10.18 -10.66
CA ARG A 4 -1.01 9.53 -11.08
C ARG A 4 -0.97 9.03 -12.52
N GLU A 5 -0.31 9.74 -13.43
CA GLU A 5 -0.11 9.26 -14.81
C GLU A 5 0.70 7.95 -14.82
N LYS A 6 1.69 7.84 -13.94
CA LYS A 6 2.49 6.61 -13.80
C LYS A 6 1.68 5.46 -13.21
N MET A 7 0.79 5.74 -12.26
CA MET A 7 -0.15 4.74 -11.73
C MET A 7 -1.08 4.19 -12.82
N ARG A 8 -1.53 5.05 -13.75
CA ARG A 8 -2.31 4.60 -14.90
C ARG A 8 -1.50 3.66 -15.81
N GLU A 9 -0.24 4.00 -16.10
CA GLU A 9 0.65 3.13 -16.89
C GLU A 9 0.84 1.75 -16.22
N TYR A 10 0.96 1.71 -14.89
CA TYR A 10 1.03 0.43 -14.17
C TYR A 10 -0.27 -0.38 -14.28
N LEU A 11 -1.44 0.28 -14.17
CA LEU A 11 -2.73 -0.38 -14.39
C LEU A 11 -2.86 -0.92 -15.81
N GLU A 12 -2.46 -0.15 -16.82
CA GLU A 12 -2.46 -0.55 -18.23
C GLU A 12 -1.52 -1.74 -18.49
N ASN A 13 -0.43 -1.85 -17.73
CA ASN A 13 0.50 -2.99 -17.77
C ASN A 13 0.04 -4.21 -16.96
N GLY A 14 -1.18 -4.21 -16.40
CA GLY A 14 -1.76 -5.35 -15.69
C GLY A 14 -1.57 -5.36 -14.18
N LEU A 15 -1.25 -4.22 -13.56
CA LEU A 15 -1.26 -4.08 -12.11
C LEU A 15 -2.66 -4.39 -11.56
N GLN A 16 -2.74 -5.35 -10.63
CA GLN A 16 -4.01 -5.73 -10.00
C GLN A 16 -4.38 -4.84 -8.81
N LEU A 17 -3.38 -4.43 -8.01
CA LEU A 17 -3.53 -3.58 -6.84
C LEU A 17 -2.30 -2.69 -6.66
N GLY A 18 -2.51 -1.40 -6.39
CA GLY A 18 -1.45 -0.46 -6.04
C GLY A 18 -1.92 0.60 -5.06
N TRP A 19 -1.01 1.05 -4.19
CA TRP A 19 -1.27 2.13 -3.24
C TRP A 19 -0.36 3.32 -3.51
N LEU A 20 -0.98 4.49 -3.56
CA LEU A 20 -0.29 5.77 -3.54
C LEU A 20 -0.41 6.37 -2.15
N ILE A 21 0.64 6.26 -1.35
CA ILE A 21 0.65 6.71 0.03
C ILE A 21 1.24 8.11 0.10
N ASP A 22 0.46 9.09 0.53
CA ASP A 22 0.92 10.43 0.89
C ASP A 22 0.96 10.60 2.43
N PRO A 23 2.12 10.40 3.06
CA PRO A 23 2.24 10.51 4.51
C PRO A 23 2.08 11.94 5.03
N LYS A 24 2.22 12.97 4.19
CA LYS A 24 2.08 14.37 4.63
C LYS A 24 0.61 14.74 4.83
N SER A 25 -0.25 14.33 3.89
CA SER A 25 -1.69 14.51 3.99
C SER A 25 -2.39 13.33 4.70
N LYS A 26 -1.64 12.27 5.02
CA LYS A 26 -2.15 10.99 5.51
C LYS A 26 -3.24 10.43 4.60
N THR A 27 -3.06 10.57 3.30
CA THR A 27 -4.02 10.10 2.30
C THR A 27 -3.44 8.90 1.57
N VAL A 28 -4.26 7.89 1.32
CA VAL A 28 -3.88 6.76 0.48
C VAL A 28 -4.86 6.65 -0.67
N GLU A 29 -4.36 6.67 -1.89
CA GLU A 29 -5.16 6.34 -3.08
C GLU A 29 -4.93 4.86 -3.44
N ILE A 30 -6.00 4.10 -3.56
CA ILE A 30 -6.01 2.69 -3.92
C ILE A 30 -6.39 2.56 -5.40
N TYR A 31 -5.49 1.98 -6.17
CA TYR A 31 -5.65 1.72 -7.59
C TYR A 31 -5.90 0.23 -7.78
N ARG A 32 -7.01 -0.13 -8.40
CA ARG A 32 -7.40 -1.51 -8.71
C ARG A 32 -7.68 -1.66 -10.20
N ALA A 33 -7.40 -2.84 -10.74
CA ALA A 33 -7.71 -3.11 -12.14
C ALA A 33 -9.23 -2.99 -12.40
N ASN A 34 -9.62 -2.21 -13.41
CA ASN A 34 -11.02 -1.99 -13.82
C ASN A 34 -11.94 -1.37 -12.75
N GLN A 35 -11.39 -0.66 -11.76
CA GLN A 35 -12.20 0.06 -10.76
C GLN A 35 -11.73 1.51 -10.65
N GLU A 36 -12.62 2.37 -10.14
CA GLU A 36 -12.26 3.75 -9.84
C GLU A 36 -11.26 3.81 -8.68
N VAL A 37 -10.44 4.86 -8.70
CA VAL A 37 -9.46 5.12 -7.65
C VAL A 37 -10.20 5.43 -6.35
N GLU A 38 -9.95 4.63 -5.32
CA GLU A 38 -10.52 4.86 -4.00
C GLU A 38 -9.56 5.70 -3.16
N VAL A 39 -10.06 6.70 -2.43
CA VAL A 39 -9.23 7.60 -1.63
C VAL A 39 -9.58 7.44 -0.16
N LEU A 40 -8.65 6.91 0.61
CA LEU A 40 -8.74 6.79 2.06
C LEU A 40 -8.03 7.95 2.75
N HIS A 41 -8.71 8.54 3.73
CA HIS A 41 -8.16 9.62 4.54
C HIS A 41 -7.81 9.09 5.94
N ASN A 42 -6.57 9.31 6.35
CA ASN A 42 -5.98 8.81 7.59
C ASN A 42 -6.22 7.30 7.82
N PRO A 43 -5.92 6.41 6.85
CA PRO A 43 -5.96 4.98 7.10
C PRO A 43 -4.82 4.57 8.04
N THR A 44 -5.11 3.67 8.99
CA THR A 44 -4.09 3.08 9.86
C THR A 44 -3.57 1.75 9.31
N HIS A 45 -4.37 1.08 8.49
CA HIS A 45 -4.04 -0.21 7.88
C HIS A 45 -4.58 -0.27 6.45
N LEU A 46 -3.85 -0.95 5.57
CA LEU A 46 -4.27 -1.25 4.19
C LEU A 46 -4.32 -2.76 4.02
N SER A 47 -5.43 -3.26 3.49
CA SER A 47 -5.62 -4.68 3.17
C SER A 47 -5.17 -4.97 1.75
N GLY A 48 -4.48 -6.09 1.55
CA GLY A 48 -4.15 -6.66 0.24
C GLY A 48 -5.33 -7.26 -0.53
N GLU A 49 -6.53 -7.26 0.08
CA GLU A 49 -7.79 -7.75 -0.47
C GLU A 49 -7.68 -9.19 -1.00
N ASN A 50 -8.33 -9.48 -2.13
CA ASN A 50 -8.30 -10.78 -2.78
C ASN A 50 -7.01 -11.01 -3.60
N ILE A 51 -6.14 -10.00 -3.74
CA ILE A 51 -4.90 -10.08 -4.53
C ILE A 51 -3.75 -10.58 -3.65
N LEU A 52 -3.62 -9.99 -2.46
CA LEU A 52 -2.70 -10.39 -1.42
C LEU A 52 -3.51 -10.77 -0.19
N THR A 53 -4.14 -11.95 -0.27
CA THR A 53 -4.91 -12.51 0.85
C THR A 53 -4.02 -12.59 2.09
N ASP A 54 -4.56 -12.19 3.24
CA ASP A 54 -3.87 -12.09 4.55
C ASP A 54 -2.75 -11.03 4.65
N PHE A 55 -2.54 -10.21 3.61
CA PHE A 55 -1.61 -9.09 3.72
C PHE A 55 -2.30 -7.87 4.32
N VAL A 56 -1.72 -7.34 5.41
CA VAL A 56 -2.11 -6.07 6.00
C VAL A 56 -0.85 -5.21 6.15
N LEU A 57 -0.84 -4.05 5.50
CA LEU A 57 0.19 -3.05 5.70
C LEU A 57 -0.25 -2.11 6.82
N ASP A 58 0.47 -2.15 7.92
CA ASP A 58 0.33 -1.18 9.01
C ASP A 58 1.14 0.08 8.64
N LEU A 59 0.47 1.23 8.62
CA LEU A 59 1.10 2.51 8.28
C LEU A 59 1.61 3.27 9.52
N ASP A 60 1.19 2.83 10.72
CA ASP A 60 1.61 3.36 12.01
C ASP A 60 2.76 2.55 12.63
N ASP A 61 3.05 1.33 12.13
CA ASP A 61 4.18 0.53 12.59
C ASP A 61 5.52 1.19 12.16
N PRO A 62 6.34 1.68 13.11
CA PRO A 62 7.69 2.12 12.78
C PRO A 62 8.47 0.92 12.24
N PRO A 63 9.35 1.10 11.23
CA PRO A 63 10.08 -0.01 10.63
C PRO A 63 10.71 -0.86 11.74
N HIS A 64 10.21 -2.09 11.87
CA HIS A 64 10.60 -2.99 12.95
C HIS A 64 12.13 -3.03 13.04
N PRO A 65 12.75 -2.70 14.19
CA PRO A 65 14.17 -2.96 14.36
C PRO A 65 14.38 -4.46 14.16
N PRO A 66 15.46 -4.89 13.47
CA PRO A 66 15.70 -6.30 13.23
C PRO A 66 15.69 -7.02 14.58
N SER A 67 14.74 -7.95 14.75
CA SER A 67 14.70 -8.83 15.91
C SER A 67 16.06 -9.50 16.01
N LYS A 68 16.85 -9.09 17.00
CA LYS A 68 18.07 -9.81 17.37
C LYS A 68 17.59 -11.18 17.78
N GLY A 69 17.72 -12.15 16.88
CA GLY A 69 17.50 -13.56 17.18
C GLY A 69 18.29 -13.88 18.45
N GLY A 70 17.57 -14.09 19.54
CA GLY A 70 18.14 -14.52 20.80
C GLY A 70 18.83 -15.85 20.54
N ARG A 71 20.15 -15.84 20.53
CA ARG A 71 20.92 -17.07 20.64
C ARG A 71 20.73 -17.55 22.06
N SER A 72 19.71 -18.39 22.29
CA SER A 72 19.64 -19.22 23.48
C SER A 72 20.95 -20.00 23.56
N LYS A 73 21.73 -19.72 24.61
CA LYS A 73 22.78 -20.62 25.09
C LYS A 73 22.17 -21.56 26.12
#